data_AF-A0A528TG24-F1
#
_entry.id   AF-A0A528TG24-F1
#
_cell.length_a   1.000
_cell.length_b   1.000
_cell.length_c   1.000
_cell.angle_alpha   90.00
_cell.angle_beta   90.00
_cell.angle_gamma   90.00
#
_symmetry.space_group_name_H-M   'P 1'
#
loop_
_entity.id
_entity.type
_entity.pdbx_description
1 polymer ?
#
loop_
_entity_poly.entity_id
_entity_poly.type
_entity_poly.pdbx_seq_one_letter_code
_entity_poly.pdbx_strand_id
1 'polypeptide(L)'
;MARPLPADTFCPQSRRSFVLIAAILASALGFIDGSILAIATPAIRVDLGASFAEAQWISNSYALTLSALILVGGAAGDRFGLRHAFVAG
;
A
#
# COMPACT_ATOMS: atom_id res chain seq x y z
N MET A 1 -29.31 -21.27 -24.34
CA MET A 1 -27.97 -21.86 -24.53
C MET A 1 -26.95 -20.73 -24.35
N ALA A 2 -26.47 -20.50 -23.12
CA ALA A 2 -25.54 -19.42 -22.82
C ALA A 2 -24.11 -19.89 -23.13
N ARG A 3 -23.45 -19.23 -24.08
CA ARG A 3 -22.05 -19.49 -24.47
C ARG A 3 -21.14 -19.01 -23.33
N PRO A 4 -20.29 -19.85 -22.73
CA PRO A 4 -19.30 -19.37 -21.77
C PRO A 4 -18.37 -18.41 -22.52
N LEU A 5 -18.25 -17.18 -22.01
CA LEU A 5 -17.31 -16.20 -22.55
C LEU A 5 -15.89 -16.76 -22.42
N PRO A 6 -15.02 -16.60 -23.42
CA PRO A 6 -13.63 -16.99 -23.30
C PRO A 6 -13.06 -16.28 -22.07
N ALA A 7 -12.57 -17.07 -21.13
CA ALA A 7 -11.79 -16.54 -20.02
C ALA A 7 -10.50 -16.00 -20.63
N ASP A 8 -10.52 -14.72 -21.03
CA ASP A 8 -9.35 -13.97 -21.43
C ASP A 8 -8.36 -14.07 -20.29
N THR A 9 -7.43 -15.00 -20.45
CA THR A 9 -6.55 -15.42 -19.39
C THR A 9 -5.52 -14.32 -19.26
N PHE A 10 -5.80 -13.36 -18.38
CA PHE A 10 -5.02 -12.14 -18.14
C PHE A 10 -3.54 -12.40 -17.74
N CYS A 11 -3.13 -13.67 -17.59
CA CYS A 11 -1.74 -14.09 -17.41
C CYS A 11 -1.57 -15.59 -17.71
N PRO A 12 -0.43 -16.02 -18.28
CA PRO A 12 -0.09 -17.45 -18.37
C PRO A 12 -0.21 -18.11 -16.99
N GLN A 13 -0.78 -19.32 -16.93
CA GLN A 13 -1.03 -20.07 -15.68
C GLN A 13 0.21 -20.13 -14.78
N SER A 14 1.41 -20.21 -15.38
CA SER A 14 2.71 -20.27 -14.68
C SER A 14 3.10 -18.99 -13.94
N ARG A 15 2.55 -17.82 -14.30
CA ARG A 15 2.88 -16.53 -13.66
C ARG A 15 1.89 -16.11 -12.58
N ARG A 16 0.72 -16.76 -12.49
CA ARG A 16 -0.32 -16.42 -11.50
C ARG A 16 0.18 -16.52 -10.06
N SER A 17 0.95 -17.56 -9.73
CA SER A 17 1.51 -17.74 -8.39
C SER A 17 2.46 -16.60 -8.01
N PHE A 18 3.28 -16.12 -8.95
CA PHE A 18 4.18 -14.99 -8.70
C PHE A 18 3.42 -13.69 -8.47
N VAL A 19 2.34 -13.44 -9.22
CA VAL A 19 1.47 -12.27 -8.99
C VAL A 19 0.81 -12.34 -7.63
N LEU A 20 0.32 -13.52 -7.22
CA LEU A 20 -0.26 -13.72 -5.90
C LEU A 20 0.77 -13.49 -4.78
N ILE A 21 1.97 -14.05 -4.90
CA ILE A 21 3.05 -13.84 -3.93
C ILE A 21 3.40 -12.36 -3.84
N ALA A 22 3.55 -11.66 -4.97
CA ALA A 22 3.84 -10.24 -4.99
C ALA A 22 2.73 -9.40 -4.31
N ALA A 23 1.46 -9.72 -4.59
CA ALA A 23 0.33 -9.04 -3.95
C ALA A 23 0.25 -9.30 -2.44
N ILE A 24 0.56 -10.52 -1.99
CA ILE A 24 0.61 -10.87 -0.57
C ILE A 24 1.74 -10.12 0.13
N LEU A 25 2.94 -10.11 -0.45
CA LEU A 25 4.10 -9.41 0.11
C LEU A 25 3.87 -7.90 0.18
N ALA A 26 3.30 -7.29 -0.87
CA ALA A 26 2.97 -5.88 -0.86
C ALA A 26 1.91 -5.54 0.20
N SER A 27 0.88 -6.37 0.34
CA SER A 27 -0.12 -6.20 1.40
C SER A 27 0.51 -6.30 2.79
N ALA A 28 1.41 -7.27 2.99
CA ALA A 28 2.12 -7.45 4.25
C ALA A 28 3.02 -6.25 4.59
N LEU A 29 3.67 -5.64 3.59
CA LEU A 29 4.50 -4.44 3.78
C LEU A 29 3.67 -3.25 4.28
N GLY A 30 2.47 -3.05 3.75
CA GLY A 30 1.55 -2.01 4.25
C GLY A 30 1.15 -2.19 5.71
N PHE A 31 0.97 -3.43 6.18
CA PHE A 31 0.69 -3.72 7.59
C PHE A 31 1.90 -3.46 8.50
N ILE A 32 3.11 -3.75 8.01
CA ILE A 32 4.35 -3.48 8.75
C ILE A 32 4.51 -1.97 8.97
N ASP A 33 4.21 -1.16 7.96
CA ASP A 33 4.36 0.31 8.02
C ASP A 33 3.51 0.93 9.15
N GLY A 34 2.25 0.51 9.26
CA GLY A 34 1.36 0.94 10.36
C GLY A 34 1.86 0.52 11.75
N SER A 35 2.53 -0.64 11.85
CA SER A 35 3.09 -1.13 13.11
C SER A 35 4.35 -0.37 13.51
N ILE A 36 5.21 -0.01 12.54
CA ILE A 36 6.41 0.80 12.76
C ILE A 36 6.02 2.17 13.34
N LEU A 37 4.99 2.81 12.77
CA LEU A 37 4.52 4.11 13.27
C LEU A 37 4.02 4.01 14.71
N ALA A 38 3.26 2.96 15.04
CA ALA A 38 2.76 2.72 16.39
C ALA A 38 3.89 2.53 17.41
N ILE A 39 4.99 1.87 17.01
CA ILE A 39 6.18 1.65 17.86
C ILE A 39 7.05 2.92 17.95
N ALA A 40 7.12 3.73 16.88
CA ALA A 40 7.94 4.93 16.83
C ALA A 40 7.31 6.14 17.55
N THR A 41 5.98 6.21 17.61
CA THR A 41 5.25 7.35 18.21
C THR A 41 5.63 7.65 19.68
N PRO A 42 5.81 6.66 20.57
CA PRO A 42 6.30 6.89 21.93
C PRO A 42 7.71 7.47 21.97
N ALA A 43 8.62 6.98 21.12
CA ALA A 43 10.01 7.47 21.05
C ALA A 43 10.07 8.92 20.54
N ILE A 44 9.32 9.23 19.47
CA ILE A 44 9.22 10.60 18.91
C ILE A 44 8.63 11.56 19.95
N ARG A 45 7.64 11.11 20.75
CA ARG A 45 7.09 11.95 21.84
C ARG A 45 8.11 12.28 22.91
N VAL A 46 8.93 11.32 23.31
CA VAL A 46 9.94 11.51 24.36
C VAL A 46 11.06 12.42 23.84
N ASP A 47 11.53 12.21 22.61
CA ASP A 47 12.63 13.00 22.02
C ASP A 47 12.23 14.46 21.71
N LEU A 48 10.98 14.72 21.32
CA LEU A 48 10.50 16.08 21.03
C LEU A 48 9.88 16.81 22.25
N GLY A 49 9.65 16.12 23.37
CA GLY A 49 8.87 16.68 24.48
C GLY A 49 7.43 17.03 24.10
N ALA A 50 6.90 16.40 23.05
CA ALA A 50 5.64 16.74 22.41
C ALA A 50 4.42 16.36 23.28
N SER A 51 3.45 17.27 23.35
CA SER A 51 2.16 17.06 24.00
C SER A 51 1.35 15.95 23.31
N PHE A 52 0.34 15.41 24.02
CA PHE A 52 -0.57 14.40 23.45
C PHE A 52 -1.25 14.87 22.15
N ALA A 53 -1.55 16.17 22.04
CA ALA A 53 -2.16 16.76 20.85
C ALA A 53 -1.20 16.75 19.63
N GLU A 54 0.09 16.98 19.85
CA GLU A 54 1.11 16.95 18.79
C GLU A 54 1.35 15.51 18.29
N ALA A 55 1.35 14.53 19.19
CA ALA A 55 1.45 13.13 18.80
C ALA A 55 0.26 12.66 17.93
N GLN A 56 -0.95 13.13 18.24
CA GLN A 56 -2.13 12.87 17.43
C GLN A 56 -2.00 13.52 16.03
N TRP A 57 -1.45 14.73 15.96
CA TRP A 57 -1.20 15.43 14.71
C TRP A 57 -0.15 14.73 13.83
N ILE A 58 0.91 14.16 14.43
CA ILE A 58 1.91 13.36 13.70
C ILE A 58 1.24 12.17 13.03
N SER A 59 0.42 11.42 13.77
CA SER A 59 -0.34 10.28 13.21
C SER A 59 -1.29 10.71 12.08
N ASN A 60 -2.03 11.81 12.27
CA ASN A 60 -2.92 12.34 11.24
C ASN A 60 -2.17 12.80 9.99
N SER A 61 -1.00 13.43 10.14
CA SER A 61 -0.18 13.88 9.02
C SER A 61 0.37 12.69 8.20
N TYR A 62 0.77 11.61 8.89
CA TYR A 62 1.15 10.36 8.25
C TYR A 62 -0.03 9.78 7.46
N ALA A 63 -1.20 9.66 8.08
CA ALA A 63 -2.39 9.11 7.43
C ALA A 63 -2.82 9.94 6.20
N LEU A 64 -2.77 11.27 6.29
CA LEU A 64 -3.06 12.17 5.17
C LEU A 64 -2.07 12.00 4.02
N THR A 65 -0.77 11.98 4.33
CA THR A 65 0.29 11.85 3.31
C THR A 65 0.20 10.48 2.64
N LEU A 66 0.05 9.42 3.43
CA LEU A 66 -0.13 8.06 2.94
C LEU A 66 -1.37 7.95 2.04
N SER A 67 -2.50 8.49 2.47
CA SER A 67 -3.74 8.47 1.67
C SER A 67 -3.58 9.20 0.35
N ALA A 68 -2.93 10.37 0.35
CA ALA A 68 -2.64 11.11 -0.88
C ALA A 68 -1.74 10.31 -1.82
N LEU A 69 -0.68 9.67 -1.30
CA LEU A 69 0.22 8.83 -2.10
C LEU A 69 -0.48 7.58 -2.63
N ILE A 70 -1.35 6.94 -1.86
CA ILE A 70 -2.16 5.79 -2.33
C ILE A 70 -3.04 6.21 -3.51
N LEU A 71 -3.71 7.36 -3.43
CA LEU A 71 -4.53 7.87 -4.54
C LEU A 71 -3.69 8.14 -5.79
N VAL A 72 -2.51 8.73 -5.63
CA VAL A 72 -1.56 8.98 -6.73
C VAL A 72 -1.05 7.65 -7.32
N GLY A 73 -0.69 6.69 -6.47
CA GLY A 73 -0.23 5.36 -6.88
C GLY A 73 -1.32 4.56 -7.61
N GLY A 74 -2.58 4.66 -7.14
CA GLY A 74 -3.74 4.08 -7.81
C GLY A 74 -3.96 4.67 -9.19
N ALA A 75 -4.01 6.01 -9.29
CA ALA A 75 -4.15 6.71 -10.57
C ALA A 75 -2.97 6.43 -11.53
N ALA A 76 -1.75 6.28 -11.00
CA ALA A 76 -0.58 5.88 -11.77
C ALA A 76 -0.69 4.43 -12.26
N GLY A 77 -1.21 3.51 -11.43
CA GLY A 77 -1.50 2.12 -11.80
C GLY A 77 -2.54 2.01 -12.91
N ASP A 78 -3.58 2.84 -12.85
CA ASP A 78 -4.63 2.90 -13.87
C ASP A 78 -4.11 3.45 -15.20
N ARG A 79 -3.18 4.42 -15.16
CA ARG A 79 -2.66 5.09 -16.36
C ARG A 79 -1.46 4.40 -17.02
N PHE A 80 -0.53 3.87 -16.23
CA PHE A 80 0.73 3.26 -16.72
C PHE A 80 0.73 1.73 -16.64
N GLY A 81 -0.32 1.15 -16.07
CA GLY A 81 -0.49 -0.28 -15.85
C GLY A 81 0.07 -0.74 -14.50
N LEU A 82 -0.67 -1.65 -13.85
CA LEU A 82 -0.36 -2.22 -12.54
C LEU A 82 1.09 -2.71 -12.39
N ARG A 83 1.66 -3.35 -13.43
CA ARG A 83 3.03 -3.87 -13.37
C ARG A 83 4.08 -2.77 -13.26
N HIS A 84 3.93 -1.66 -13.99
CA HIS A 84 4.91 -0.57 -13.94
C HIS A 84 4.75 0.24 -12.65
N ALA A 85 3.52 0.50 -12.21
CA ALA A 85 3.27 1.17 -10.95
C ALA A 85 3.81 0.36 -9.75
N PHE A 86 3.64 -0.97 -9.76
CA PHE A 86 4.13 -1.86 -8.70
C PHE A 86 5.67 -1.95 -8.65
N VAL A 87 6.36 -1.81 -9.79
CA VAL A 87 7.84 -1.83 -9.84
C VAL A 87 8.44 -0.45 -9.52
N ALA A 88 7.68 0.62 -9.75
CA ALA A 88 8.12 1.99 -9.50
C ALA A 88 7.94 2.42 -8.03
N GLY A 89 6.98 1.83 -7.32
CA GLY A 89 6.81 1.98 -5.86
C GLY A 89 7.73 1.04 -5.09
#